data_AF-A0A964N8E5-F1
#
_entry.id   AF-A0A964N8E5-F1
#
_cell.length_a   1.000
_cell.length_b   1.000
_cell.length_c   1.000
_cell.angle_alpha   90.00
_cell.angle_beta   90.00
_cell.angle_gamma   90.00
#
_symmetry.space_group_name_H-M   'P 1'
#
loop_
_entity.id
_entity.type
_entity.pdbx_description
1 polymer ?
#
loop_
_entity_poly.entity_id
_entity_poly.type
_entity_poly.pdbx_seq_one_letter_code
_entity_poly.pdbx_strand_id
1 'polypeptide(L)'
;MAGLIAWRAAVHAGHAQQEFAISTQAVNNANVLQQNASAVAFGERNLFLSFRSAMAQNDQARSADIRGLMDSETVRAVDWWLAKSPAARPTSPFSSSNPDWTTPRRIIDARAALDESVVSLHSAENQLRRSHNLEFLEAALALAFLTGGLTATLGSTAAQKVLLSVSVVLLALASVGLVVLW
;
A
#
# COMPACT_ATOMS: atom_id res chain seq x y z
N MET A 1 -31.83 -17.36 -0.47
CA MET A 1 -31.46 -15.99 -0.88
C MET A 1 -30.67 -15.26 0.21
N ALA A 2 -31.21 -15.01 1.41
CA ALA A 2 -30.47 -14.34 2.49
C ALA A 2 -29.12 -15.01 2.83
N GLY A 3 -29.07 -16.33 3.01
CA GLY A 3 -27.81 -17.04 3.28
C GLY A 3 -26.76 -16.98 2.15
N LEU A 4 -27.17 -16.79 0.89
CA LEU A 4 -26.24 -16.62 -0.25
C LEU A 4 -25.63 -15.21 -0.24
N ILE A 5 -26.41 -14.21 0.17
CA ILE A 5 -25.99 -12.81 0.32
C ILE A 5 -25.00 -12.70 1.48
N ALA A 6 -25.31 -13.31 2.62
CA ALA A 6 -24.45 -13.40 3.79
C ALA A 6 -23.09 -14.05 3.45
N TRP A 7 -23.12 -15.17 2.72
CA TRP A 7 -21.90 -15.86 2.30
C TRP A 7 -21.05 -14.99 1.37
N ARG A 8 -21.64 -14.31 0.38
CA ARG A 8 -20.90 -13.39 -0.51
C ARG A 8 -20.32 -12.20 0.25
N ALA A 9 -21.04 -11.61 1.20
CA ALA A 9 -20.52 -10.55 2.04
C ALA A 9 -19.28 -11.03 2.81
N ALA A 10 -19.37 -12.19 3.47
CA ALA A 10 -18.24 -12.79 4.19
C ALA A 10 -17.03 -13.05 3.28
N VAL A 11 -17.24 -13.50 2.03
CA VAL A 11 -16.16 -13.70 1.06
C VAL A 11 -15.48 -12.36 0.70
N HIS A 12 -16.26 -11.31 0.43
CA HIS A 12 -15.72 -9.98 0.12
C HIS A 12 -14.98 -9.35 1.32
N ALA A 13 -15.49 -9.53 2.54
CA ALA A 13 -14.81 -9.12 3.77
C ALA A 13 -13.48 -9.87 3.98
N GLY A 14 -13.45 -11.18 3.72
CA GLY A 14 -12.22 -11.98 3.78
C GLY A 14 -11.17 -11.55 2.76
N HIS A 15 -11.58 -11.25 1.52
CA HIS A 15 -10.68 -10.70 0.51
C HIS A 15 -10.14 -9.32 0.90
N ALA A 16 -10.97 -8.45 1.49
CA ALA A 16 -10.51 -7.16 1.98
C ALA A 16 -9.43 -7.30 3.07
N GLN A 17 -9.61 -8.22 4.03
CA GLN A 17 -8.61 -8.51 5.05
C GLN A 17 -7.28 -9.01 4.47
N GLN A 18 -7.34 -9.86 3.45
CA GLN A 18 -6.14 -10.33 2.74
C GLN A 18 -5.40 -9.19 2.04
N GLU A 19 -6.12 -8.31 1.33
CA GLU A 19 -5.53 -7.14 0.68
C GLU A 19 -4.94 -6.12 1.66
N PHE A 20 -5.58 -5.92 2.83
CA PHE A 20 -5.00 -5.10 3.89
C PHE A 20 -3.70 -5.69 4.46
N ALA A 21 -3.63 -7.01 4.61
CA ALA A 21 -2.41 -7.69 5.03
C ALA A 21 -1.27 -7.50 4.01
N ILE A 22 -1.57 -7.65 2.71
CA ILE A 22 -0.62 -7.41 1.62
C ILE A 22 -0.16 -5.95 1.61
N SER A 23 -1.08 -4.99 1.71
CA SER A 23 -0.75 -3.56 1.81
C SER A 23 0.16 -3.27 3.01
N THR A 24 -0.14 -3.82 4.17
CA THR A 24 0.67 -3.62 5.38
C THR A 24 2.08 -4.20 5.20
N GLN A 25 2.18 -5.37 4.58
CA GLN A 25 3.46 -5.99 4.25
C GLN A 25 4.26 -5.15 3.24
N ALA A 26 3.63 -4.62 2.20
CA ALA A 26 4.27 -3.77 1.20
C ALA A 26 4.84 -2.48 1.83
N VAL A 27 4.07 -1.83 2.71
CA VAL A 27 4.53 -0.64 3.47
C VAL A 27 5.71 -0.98 4.38
N ASN A 28 5.64 -2.10 5.09
CA ASN A 28 6.74 -2.56 5.94
C ASN A 28 8.01 -2.86 5.12
N ASN A 29 7.87 -3.52 3.98
CA ASN A 29 8.97 -3.79 3.05
C ASN A 29 9.57 -2.48 2.52
N ALA A 30 8.74 -1.51 2.12
CA ALA A 30 9.19 -0.20 1.66
C ALA A 30 9.98 0.54 2.75
N ASN A 31 9.50 0.51 4.01
CA ASN A 31 10.19 1.11 5.15
C ASN A 31 11.55 0.46 5.41
N VAL A 32 11.63 -0.88 5.37
CA VAL A 32 12.90 -1.61 5.53
C VAL A 32 13.86 -1.31 4.39
N LEU A 33 13.38 -1.28 3.14
CA LEU A 33 14.19 -0.90 1.99
C LEU A 33 14.74 0.52 2.12
N GLN A 34 13.93 1.47 2.61
CA GLN A 34 14.34 2.85 2.84
C GLN A 34 15.39 2.96 3.96
N GLN A 35 15.20 2.24 5.07
CA GLN A 35 16.18 2.19 6.17
C GLN A 35 17.50 1.58 5.72
N ASN A 36 17.45 0.46 5.00
CA ASN A 36 18.63 -0.19 4.42
C ASN A 36 19.33 0.70 3.39
N ALA A 37 18.58 1.39 2.52
CA ALA A 37 19.14 2.33 1.55
C ALA A 37 19.85 3.50 2.25
N SER A 38 19.25 4.01 3.34
CA SER A 38 19.86 5.06 4.16
C SER A 38 21.15 4.56 4.81
N ALA A 39 21.14 3.37 5.42
CA ALA A 39 22.31 2.76 6.04
C ALA A 39 23.46 2.55 5.05
N VAL A 40 23.18 2.01 3.86
CA VAL A 40 24.17 1.86 2.79
C VAL A 40 24.73 3.22 2.36
N ALA A 41 23.86 4.21 2.11
CA ALA A 41 24.31 5.55 1.73
C ALA A 41 25.19 6.22 2.80
N PHE A 42 24.92 5.99 4.09
CA PHE A 42 25.79 6.44 5.18
C PHE A 42 27.13 5.68 5.19
N GLY A 43 27.10 4.37 4.98
CA GLY A 43 28.31 3.53 4.87
C GLY A 43 29.23 4.00 3.74
N GLU A 44 28.68 4.17 2.53
CA GLU A 44 29.41 4.64 1.35
C GLU A 44 30.00 6.04 1.54
N ARG A 45 29.26 6.94 2.19
CA ARG A 45 29.77 8.28 2.55
C ARG A 45 30.93 8.19 3.54
N ASN A 46 30.86 7.30 4.52
CA ASN A 46 31.94 7.10 5.48
C ASN A 46 33.20 6.48 4.83
N LEU A 47 33.02 5.53 3.91
CA LEU A 47 34.10 5.00 3.07
C LEU A 47 34.74 6.11 2.24
N PHE A 48 33.94 7.00 1.64
CA PHE A 48 34.47 8.14 0.88
C PHE A 48 35.27 9.12 1.75
N LEU A 49 34.80 9.42 2.97
CA LEU A 49 35.56 10.25 3.92
C LEU A 49 36.90 9.61 4.30
N SER A 50 36.90 8.29 4.52
CA SER A 50 38.11 7.52 4.80
C SER A 50 39.07 7.52 3.62
N PHE A 51 38.55 7.35 2.40
CA PHE A 51 39.31 7.44 1.15
C PHE A 51 39.95 8.83 0.98
N ARG A 52 39.17 9.91 1.16
CA ARG A 52 39.69 11.28 1.12
C ARG A 52 40.79 11.52 2.15
N SER A 53 40.64 10.99 3.36
CA SER A 53 41.66 11.09 4.41
C SER A 53 42.95 10.38 4.01
N ALA A 54 42.85 9.15 3.46
CA ALA A 54 44.00 8.40 2.95
C ALA A 54 44.71 9.14 1.79
N MET A 55 43.95 9.72 0.86
CA MET A 55 44.49 10.56 -0.21
C MET A 55 45.24 11.79 0.34
N ALA A 56 44.68 12.46 1.34
CA ALA A 56 45.32 13.64 1.96
C ALA A 56 46.63 13.28 2.68
N GLN A 57 46.74 12.06 3.18
CA GLN A 57 47.96 11.51 3.80
C GLN A 57 48.95 10.93 2.78
N ASN A 58 48.61 10.98 1.47
CA ASN A 58 49.39 10.38 0.39
C ASN A 58 49.60 8.85 0.53
N ASP A 59 48.67 8.16 1.21
CA ASP A 59 48.69 6.72 1.44
C ASP A 59 47.94 6.00 0.31
N GLN A 60 48.68 5.66 -0.75
CA GLN A 60 48.11 5.05 -1.95
C GLN A 60 47.56 3.66 -1.70
N ALA A 61 48.23 2.84 -0.88
CA ALA A 61 47.80 1.48 -0.57
C ALA A 61 46.44 1.50 0.14
N ARG A 62 46.32 2.30 1.19
CA ARG A 62 45.06 2.45 1.93
C ARG A 62 43.94 3.04 1.08
N SER A 63 44.27 4.00 0.19
CA SER A 63 43.28 4.56 -0.72
C SER A 63 42.74 3.53 -1.72
N ALA A 64 43.59 2.63 -2.20
CA ALA A 64 43.20 1.54 -3.11
C ALA A 64 42.35 0.49 -2.37
N ASP A 65 42.75 0.11 -1.15
CA ASP A 65 42.00 -0.83 -0.32
C ASP A 65 40.58 -0.32 -0.03
N ILE A 66 40.45 0.94 0.42
CA ILE A 66 39.13 1.54 0.70
C ILE A 66 38.27 1.59 -0.56
N ARG A 67 38.89 1.88 -1.71
CA ARG A 67 38.20 1.92 -3.00
C ARG A 67 37.73 0.54 -3.47
N GLY A 68 38.43 -0.53 -3.10
CA GLY A 68 38.01 -1.92 -3.31
C GLY A 68 36.84 -2.36 -2.42
N LEU A 69 36.60 -1.65 -1.31
CA LEU A 69 35.47 -1.90 -0.40
C LEU A 69 34.18 -1.16 -0.80
N MET A 70 34.26 -0.20 -1.73
CA MET A 70 33.12 0.59 -2.19
C MET A 70 32.27 -0.18 -3.22
N ASP A 71 30.97 0.11 -3.24
CA ASP A 71 30.10 -0.39 -4.30
C ASP A 71 30.49 0.21 -5.67
N SER A 72 30.23 -0.54 -6.75
CA SER A 72 30.59 -0.13 -8.12
C SER A 72 30.00 1.22 -8.56
N GLU A 73 28.78 1.55 -8.11
CA GLU A 73 28.16 2.85 -8.35
C GLU A 73 28.89 3.98 -7.60
N THR A 74 29.30 3.74 -6.36
CA THR A 74 30.11 4.69 -5.58
C THR A 74 31.46 4.93 -6.23
N VAL A 75 32.12 3.87 -6.72
CA VAL A 75 33.41 3.99 -7.42
C VAL A 75 33.26 4.87 -8.67
N ARG A 76 32.24 4.65 -9.49
CA ARG A 76 31.95 5.52 -10.65
C ARG A 76 31.71 6.98 -10.25
N ALA A 77 30.95 7.21 -9.17
CA ALA A 77 30.70 8.56 -8.69
C ALA A 77 32.00 9.25 -8.23
N VAL A 78 32.88 8.52 -7.54
CA VAL A 78 34.21 9.00 -7.14
C VAL A 78 35.11 9.25 -8.35
N ASP A 79 35.04 8.41 -9.38
CA ASP A 79 35.83 8.59 -10.62
C ASP A 79 35.44 9.85 -11.38
N TRP A 80 34.15 10.10 -11.54
CA TRP A 80 33.65 11.35 -12.09
C TRP A 80 34.17 12.56 -11.28
N TRP A 81 34.20 12.44 -9.95
CA TRP A 81 34.66 13.49 -9.06
C TRP A 81 36.17 13.74 -9.17
N LEU A 82 36.97 12.68 -9.26
CA LEU A 82 38.42 12.76 -9.45
C LEU A 82 38.80 13.33 -10.82
N ALA A 83 38.01 13.05 -11.86
CA ALA A 83 38.21 13.57 -13.21
C ALA A 83 38.03 15.10 -13.31
N LYS A 84 37.35 15.74 -12.33
CA LYS A 84 37.25 17.20 -12.27
C LYS A 84 38.56 17.84 -11.78
N SER A 85 38.91 18.98 -12.36
CA SER A 85 40.02 19.81 -11.87
C SER A 85 39.75 20.27 -10.43
N PRO A 86 40.79 20.42 -9.58
CA PRO A 86 40.60 20.79 -8.18
C PRO A 86 39.77 22.07 -7.96
N ALA A 87 39.89 23.04 -8.87
CA ALA A 87 39.16 24.31 -8.79
C ALA A 87 37.66 24.20 -9.15
N ALA A 88 37.27 23.21 -9.97
CA ALA A 88 35.88 22.99 -10.40
C ALA A 88 35.23 21.76 -9.75
N ARG A 89 35.96 21.09 -8.85
CA ARG A 89 35.52 19.85 -8.20
C ARG A 89 34.51 20.17 -7.09
N PRO A 90 33.32 19.54 -7.10
CA PRO A 90 32.37 19.67 -6.00
C PRO A 90 32.96 19.18 -4.67
N THR A 91 32.38 19.56 -3.54
CA THR A 91 32.83 19.10 -2.21
C THR A 91 32.77 17.57 -2.04
N SER A 92 31.87 16.91 -2.78
CA SER A 92 31.60 15.48 -2.69
C SER A 92 31.15 14.91 -4.05
N PRO A 93 31.46 13.63 -4.36
CA PRO A 93 30.92 12.92 -5.52
C PRO A 93 29.41 12.73 -5.46
N PHE A 94 28.79 12.78 -4.27
CA PHE A 94 27.37 12.52 -4.05
C PHE A 94 26.48 13.77 -4.24
N SER A 95 26.82 14.61 -5.21
CA SER A 95 26.08 15.84 -5.50
C SER A 95 25.10 15.64 -6.65
N SER A 96 24.05 16.45 -6.69
CA SER A 96 23.03 16.40 -7.76
C SER A 96 23.59 16.71 -9.15
N SER A 97 24.79 17.30 -9.25
CA SER A 97 25.48 17.56 -10.52
C SER A 97 26.25 16.37 -11.07
N ASN A 98 26.38 15.29 -10.29
CA ASN A 98 27.02 14.07 -10.75
C ASN A 98 25.98 13.18 -11.47
N PRO A 99 26.10 12.96 -12.79
CA PRO A 99 25.16 12.13 -13.55
C PRO A 99 25.28 10.64 -13.17
N ASP A 100 26.44 10.22 -12.66
CA ASP A 100 26.66 8.85 -12.16
C ASP A 100 26.08 8.64 -10.75
N TRP A 101 25.69 9.73 -10.07
CA TRP A 101 25.01 9.68 -8.79
C TRP A 101 23.49 9.71 -8.99
N THR A 102 22.93 8.54 -9.30
CA THR A 102 21.50 8.31 -9.07
C THR A 102 21.29 8.10 -7.58
N THR A 103 20.65 9.06 -6.90
CA THR A 103 20.09 8.86 -5.54
C THR A 103 19.49 7.46 -5.46
N PRO A 104 19.80 6.64 -4.43
CA PRO A 104 19.74 5.19 -4.51
C PRO A 104 18.46 4.71 -5.21
N ARG A 105 18.62 3.97 -6.31
CA ARG A 105 17.53 3.32 -7.08
C ARG A 105 16.48 2.61 -6.19
N ARG A 106 16.86 2.25 -4.97
CA ARG A 106 15.98 1.70 -3.91
C ARG A 106 14.83 2.62 -3.47
N ILE A 107 14.94 3.96 -3.59
CA ILE A 107 13.82 4.88 -3.32
C ILE A 107 12.74 4.73 -4.40
N ILE A 108 13.12 4.39 -5.63
CA ILE A 108 12.19 4.13 -6.73
C ILE A 108 11.47 2.80 -6.50
N ASP A 109 12.17 1.77 -6.00
CA ASP A 109 11.55 0.50 -5.61
C ASP A 109 10.61 0.65 -4.40
N ALA A 110 10.97 1.48 -3.41
CA ALA A 110 10.09 1.79 -2.28
C ALA A 110 8.83 2.56 -2.72
N ARG A 111 8.95 3.43 -3.73
CA ARG A 111 7.79 4.08 -4.37
C ARG A 111 6.92 3.07 -5.13
N ALA A 112 7.52 2.12 -5.86
CA ALA A 112 6.79 1.06 -6.53
C ALA A 112 6.02 0.17 -5.53
N ALA A 113 6.64 -0.18 -4.39
CA ALA A 113 5.98 -0.91 -3.31
C ALA A 113 4.86 -0.09 -2.63
N LEU A 114 5.01 1.23 -2.53
CA LEU A 114 3.96 2.12 -2.05
C LEU A 114 2.81 2.23 -3.06
N ASP A 115 3.08 2.35 -4.35
CA ASP A 115 2.05 2.37 -5.40
C ASP A 115 1.27 1.04 -5.42
N GLU A 116 1.95 -0.10 -5.27
CA GLU A 116 1.31 -1.41 -5.11
C GLU A 116 0.41 -1.45 -3.87
N SER A 117 0.85 -0.87 -2.74
CA SER A 117 0.02 -0.77 -1.53
C SER A 117 -1.24 0.08 -1.71
N VAL A 118 -1.14 1.18 -2.48
CA VAL A 118 -2.28 2.06 -2.78
C VAL A 118 -3.31 1.32 -3.64
N VAL A 119 -2.85 0.54 -4.62
CA VAL A 119 -3.72 -0.30 -5.46
C VAL A 119 -4.44 -1.36 -4.61
N SER A 120 -3.73 -2.05 -3.71
CA SER A 120 -4.34 -3.03 -2.79
C SER A 120 -5.33 -2.40 -1.81
N LEU A 121 -5.05 -1.20 -1.27
CA LEU A 121 -6.00 -0.46 -0.42
C LEU A 121 -7.28 -0.12 -1.16
N HIS A 122 -7.17 0.36 -2.40
CA HIS A 122 -8.34 0.70 -3.20
C HIS A 122 -9.16 -0.55 -3.56
N SER A 123 -8.51 -1.68 -3.79
CA SER A 123 -9.16 -2.98 -3.94
C SER A 123 -9.90 -3.38 -2.66
N ALA A 124 -9.25 -3.31 -1.50
CA ALA A 124 -9.85 -3.65 -0.21
C ALA A 124 -11.07 -2.78 0.14
N GLU A 125 -11.01 -1.46 -0.10
CA GLU A 125 -12.14 -0.54 0.08
C GLU A 125 -13.33 -0.90 -0.80
N ASN A 126 -13.08 -1.27 -2.06
CA ASN A 126 -14.14 -1.69 -2.98
C ASN A 126 -14.78 -3.01 -2.54
N GLN A 127 -13.99 -3.97 -2.05
CA GLN A 127 -14.48 -5.24 -1.50
C GLN A 127 -15.33 -5.00 -0.24
N LEU A 128 -14.87 -4.13 0.68
CA LEU A 128 -15.63 -3.74 1.86
C LEU A 128 -16.96 -3.07 1.52
N ARG A 129 -16.96 -2.12 0.58
CA ARG A 129 -18.18 -1.44 0.14
C ARG A 129 -19.20 -2.44 -0.43
N ARG A 130 -18.73 -3.43 -1.19
CA ARG A 130 -19.59 -4.52 -1.70
C ARG A 130 -20.12 -5.41 -0.58
N SER A 131 -19.29 -5.80 0.39
CA SER A 131 -19.72 -6.54 1.58
C SER A 131 -20.83 -5.81 2.33
N HIS A 132 -20.60 -4.53 2.64
CA HIS A 132 -21.54 -3.72 3.41
C HIS A 132 -22.90 -3.55 2.70
N ASN A 133 -22.88 -3.34 1.39
CA ASN A 133 -24.11 -3.26 0.60
C ASN A 133 -24.91 -4.58 0.62
N LEU A 134 -24.22 -5.72 0.63
CA LEU A 134 -24.85 -7.04 0.72
C LEU A 134 -25.40 -7.31 2.13
N GLU A 135 -24.67 -6.96 3.19
CA GLU A 135 -25.15 -7.04 4.58
C GLU A 135 -26.40 -6.18 4.81
N PHE A 136 -26.42 -4.97 4.23
CA PHE A 136 -27.60 -4.11 4.28
C PHE A 136 -28.80 -4.75 3.55
N LEU A 137 -28.58 -5.38 2.41
CA LEU A 137 -29.61 -6.09 1.65
C LEU A 137 -30.16 -7.30 2.43
N GLU A 138 -29.28 -8.03 3.12
CA GLU A 138 -29.66 -9.13 4.01
C GLU A 138 -30.53 -8.63 5.18
N ALA A 139 -30.12 -7.56 5.84
CA ALA A 139 -30.88 -6.95 6.94
C ALA A 139 -32.27 -6.47 6.47
N ALA A 140 -32.35 -5.85 5.29
CA ALA A 140 -33.61 -5.42 4.70
C ALA A 140 -34.55 -6.60 4.39
N LEU A 141 -34.01 -7.70 3.86
CA LEU A 141 -34.76 -8.95 3.63
C LEU A 141 -35.25 -9.57 4.94
N ALA A 142 -34.40 -9.63 5.96
CA ALA A 142 -34.76 -10.16 7.27
C ALA A 142 -35.92 -9.37 7.91
N LEU A 143 -35.85 -8.03 7.86
CA LEU A 143 -36.93 -7.15 8.32
C LEU A 143 -38.21 -7.31 7.51
N ALA A 144 -38.10 -7.49 6.19
CA ALA A 144 -39.26 -7.70 5.33
C ALA A 144 -39.99 -9.01 5.66
N PHE A 145 -39.25 -10.10 5.88
CA PHE A 145 -39.82 -11.39 6.27
C PHE A 145 -40.37 -11.37 7.69
N LEU A 146 -39.71 -10.68 8.62
CA LEU A 146 -40.18 -10.53 9.99
C LEU A 146 -41.52 -9.76 10.05
N THR A 147 -41.59 -8.61 9.38
CA THR A 147 -42.81 -7.78 9.32
C THR A 147 -43.95 -8.49 8.59
N GLY A 148 -43.65 -9.18 7.50
CA GLY A 148 -44.61 -10.04 6.78
C GLY A 148 -45.15 -11.17 7.66
N GLY A 149 -44.27 -11.88 8.39
CA GLY A 149 -44.67 -12.96 9.30
C GLY A 149 -45.51 -12.48 10.49
N LEU A 150 -45.14 -11.35 11.09
CA LEU A 150 -45.87 -10.74 12.21
C LEU A 150 -47.27 -10.26 11.81
N THR A 151 -47.47 -9.90 10.53
CA THR A 151 -48.78 -9.46 10.02
C THR A 151 -49.87 -10.50 10.30
N ALA A 152 -49.59 -11.80 10.17
CA ALA A 152 -50.57 -12.85 10.42
C ALA A 152 -50.94 -13.04 11.90
N THR A 153 -50.16 -12.48 12.83
CA THR A 153 -50.34 -12.68 14.28
C THR A 153 -51.12 -11.56 14.98
N LEU A 154 -51.37 -10.45 14.28
CA LEU A 154 -52.03 -9.29 14.86
C LEU A 154 -53.55 -9.35 14.69
N GLY A 155 -54.30 -9.02 15.75
CA GLY A 155 -55.76 -8.97 15.72
C GLY A 155 -56.37 -7.70 15.10
N SER A 156 -55.57 -6.65 14.89
CA SER A 156 -56.04 -5.37 14.33
C SER A 156 -55.74 -5.26 12.84
N THR A 157 -56.79 -5.10 12.03
CA THR A 157 -56.68 -4.95 10.55
C THR A 157 -55.92 -3.70 10.13
N ALA A 158 -55.93 -2.63 10.93
CA ALA A 158 -55.13 -1.43 10.67
C ALA A 158 -53.63 -1.71 10.84
N ALA A 159 -53.24 -2.41 11.91
CA ALA A 159 -51.85 -2.79 12.16
C ALA A 159 -51.33 -3.79 11.12
N GLN A 160 -52.19 -4.73 10.68
CA GLN A 160 -51.87 -5.66 9.60
C GLN A 160 -51.53 -4.93 8.29
N LYS A 161 -52.34 -3.94 7.88
CA LYS A 161 -52.11 -3.17 6.65
C LYS A 161 -50.80 -2.38 6.68
N VAL A 162 -50.43 -1.82 7.84
CA VAL A 162 -49.17 -1.07 8.00
C VAL A 162 -47.96 -2.00 7.92
N LEU A 163 -47.98 -3.16 8.57
CA LEU A 163 -46.87 -4.11 8.49
C LEU A 163 -46.72 -4.72 7.10
N LEU A 164 -47.86 -5.01 6.44
CA LEU A 164 -47.84 -5.51 5.07
C LEU A 164 -47.24 -4.49 4.10
N SER A 165 -47.59 -3.19 4.23
CA SER A 165 -47.03 -2.16 3.36
C SER A 165 -45.53 -1.98 3.57
N VAL A 166 -45.05 -2.02 4.83
CA VAL A 166 -43.61 -1.99 5.15
C VAL A 166 -42.89 -3.19 4.55
N SER A 167 -43.44 -4.40 4.68
CA SER A 167 -42.87 -5.62 4.11
C SER A 167 -42.76 -5.54 2.58
N VAL A 168 -43.81 -5.07 1.89
CA VAL A 168 -43.83 -4.91 0.43
C VAL A 168 -42.81 -3.87 -0.04
N VAL A 169 -42.70 -2.73 0.65
CA VAL A 169 -41.71 -1.68 0.32
C VAL A 169 -40.28 -2.21 0.49
N LEU A 170 -39.99 -2.91 1.59
CA LEU A 170 -38.67 -3.49 1.83
C LEU A 170 -38.32 -4.57 0.80
N LEU A 171 -39.30 -5.40 0.39
CA LEU A 171 -39.10 -6.38 -0.68
C LEU A 171 -38.85 -5.72 -2.03
N ALA A 172 -39.55 -4.64 -2.36
CA ALA A 172 -39.33 -3.89 -3.59
C ALA A 172 -37.92 -3.27 -3.63
N LEU A 173 -37.50 -2.64 -2.53
CA LEU A 173 -36.15 -2.09 -2.39
C LEU A 173 -35.07 -3.17 -2.44
N ALA A 174 -35.30 -4.31 -1.78
CA ALA A 174 -34.38 -5.45 -1.83
C ALA A 174 -34.29 -6.04 -3.25
N SER A 175 -35.39 -6.10 -3.98
CA SER A 175 -35.41 -6.59 -5.37
C SER A 175 -34.62 -5.68 -6.30
N VAL A 176 -34.79 -4.36 -6.18
CA VAL A 176 -34.01 -3.38 -6.94
C VAL A 176 -32.53 -3.45 -6.56
N GLY A 177 -32.22 -3.53 -5.26
CA GLY A 177 -30.86 -3.70 -4.77
C GLY A 177 -30.20 -4.97 -5.32
N LEU A 178 -30.95 -6.08 -5.42
CA LEU A 178 -30.47 -7.33 -5.99
C LEU A 178 -30.21 -7.25 -7.50
N VAL A 179 -30.86 -6.34 -8.24
CA VAL A 179 -30.61 -6.15 -9.68
C VAL A 179 -29.43 -5.20 -9.92
N VAL A 180 -29.22 -4.22 -9.05
CA VAL A 180 -28.18 -3.19 -9.21
C VAL A 180 -26.83 -3.64 -8.64
N LEU A 181 -26.82 -4.45 -7.57
CA LEU A 181 -25.61 -4.88 -6.86
C LEU A 181 -25.09 -6.27 -7.32
N TRP A 182 -25.79 -6.92 -8.24
CA TRP A 182 -25.45 -8.25 -8.78
C TRP A 182 -24.78 -8.12 -10.14
#